data_AF-A0A0E3P4N7-F1
#
_entry.id   AF-A0A0E3P4N7-F1
#
_cell.length_a   1.000
_cell.length_b   1.000
_cell.length_c   1.000
_cell.angle_alpha   90.00
_cell.angle_beta   90.00
_cell.angle_gamma   90.00
#
_symmetry.space_group_name_H-M   'P 1'
#
loop_
_entity.id
_entity.type
_entity.pdbx_description
1 polymer ?
#
loop_
_entity_poly.entity_id
_entity_poly.type
_entity_poly.pdbx_seq_one_letter_code
_entity_poly.pdbx_strand_id
1 'polypeptide(L)'
;MVEKEIDSLCNQYGLKPTSLSDLMLKVNFPEPDLEYGFAEKENSLYLPLYEELNATSSLSGVGGNFQVYIQLILDPEKASSEYLADFFNNPLGLKIRKAWEARGFILRPEIRESEEPVAVISKGSALHDISGNSSFSGESGFSGIISSLAANDREFSGEAPDENICAETGENTSVLSGADVSLLPGISSLPDVDLSSLTHSKLYLPDLPVQLETLKIKDITRELISQLNLFECRLSTYPKSITHIRRNLELIREAVKLANDSDYILELIRRGESKKLEFKSTLRMNLITGKPDWNIEHAVLKTIVAYLNTDGGVLLIGVSNSGEVLGIKNDDFPNEDKFLLHFKQLIKQNIGLDYAPMIEYALVHVNGKKIMEIECRRSDEAVFLKPAKNDEEFYIRIGPSSERLTGSKLIEYVNRHYNGKL
;
A
#
# COMPACT_ATOMS: atom_id res chain seq x y z
N MET A 1 -23.16 6.64 5.57
CA MET A 1 -21.92 6.70 4.76
C MET A 1 -21.45 5.29 4.44
N VAL A 2 -21.25 4.43 5.46
CA VAL A 2 -20.82 3.02 5.29
C VAL A 2 -21.77 2.19 4.41
N GLU A 3 -23.10 2.30 4.58
CA GLU A 3 -24.05 1.55 3.73
C GLU A 3 -23.93 1.86 2.23
N LYS A 4 -23.67 3.13 1.86
CA LYS A 4 -23.42 3.50 0.45
C LYS A 4 -22.13 2.90 -0.10
N GLU A 5 -21.10 2.78 0.75
CA GLU A 5 -19.82 2.16 0.40
C GLU A 5 -20.00 0.64 0.20
N ILE A 6 -20.75 -0.01 1.09
CA ILE A 6 -21.15 -1.42 0.96
C ILE A 6 -21.95 -1.65 -0.34
N ASP A 7 -22.97 -0.83 -0.61
CA ASP A 7 -23.78 -0.96 -1.82
C ASP A 7 -22.95 -0.75 -3.09
N SER A 8 -22.00 0.18 -3.07
CA SER A 8 -21.06 0.40 -4.18
C SER A 8 -20.18 -0.82 -4.42
N LEU A 9 -19.65 -1.44 -3.37
CA LEU A 9 -18.80 -2.64 -3.46
C LEU A 9 -19.62 -3.85 -3.93
N CYS A 10 -20.82 -4.07 -3.39
CA CYS A 10 -21.76 -5.10 -3.87
C CYS A 10 -21.98 -4.99 -5.38
N ASN A 11 -22.23 -3.78 -5.88
CA ASN A 11 -22.46 -3.54 -7.30
C ASN A 11 -21.19 -3.75 -8.15
N GLN A 12 -20.03 -3.33 -7.65
CA GLN A 12 -18.75 -3.45 -8.37
C GLN A 12 -18.32 -4.91 -8.55
N TYR A 13 -18.52 -5.74 -7.53
CA TYR A 13 -18.06 -7.13 -7.51
C TYR A 13 -19.18 -8.14 -7.75
N GLY A 14 -20.40 -7.69 -8.05
CA GLY A 14 -21.55 -8.55 -8.34
C GLY A 14 -22.02 -9.38 -7.13
N LEU A 15 -21.71 -8.95 -5.91
CA LEU A 15 -22.12 -9.66 -4.70
C LEU A 15 -23.48 -9.17 -4.19
N LYS A 16 -24.10 -9.99 -3.35
CA LYS A 16 -25.37 -9.65 -2.68
C LYS A 16 -25.09 -9.26 -1.23
N PRO A 17 -25.76 -8.22 -0.71
CA PRO A 17 -25.71 -7.93 0.71
C PRO A 17 -26.35 -9.09 1.48
N THR A 18 -25.63 -9.60 2.47
CA THR A 18 -26.09 -10.71 3.32
C THR A 18 -26.24 -10.20 4.75
N SER A 19 -27.33 -10.57 5.42
CA SER A 19 -27.54 -10.21 6.82
C SER A 19 -26.65 -11.08 7.70
N LEU A 20 -26.05 -10.51 8.75
CA LEU A 20 -25.23 -11.29 9.67
C LEU A 20 -26.04 -12.44 10.33
N SER A 21 -27.35 -12.24 10.54
CA SER A 21 -28.29 -13.30 10.96
C SER A 21 -28.28 -14.53 10.05
N ASP A 22 -28.09 -14.35 8.75
CA ASP A 22 -28.20 -15.43 7.76
C ASP A 22 -26.96 -16.34 7.77
N LEU A 23 -25.88 -15.85 8.38
CA LEU A 23 -24.56 -16.48 8.47
C LEU A 23 -24.32 -17.16 9.82
N MET A 24 -25.14 -16.86 10.83
CA MET A 24 -24.96 -17.36 12.20
C MET A 24 -26.07 -18.35 12.59
N LEU A 25 -25.68 -19.35 13.38
CA LEU A 25 -26.59 -20.32 14.00
C LEU A 25 -26.98 -19.89 15.41
N LYS A 26 -26.04 -19.30 16.17
CA LYS A 26 -26.26 -18.91 17.57
C LYS A 26 -25.28 -17.82 18.01
N VAL A 27 -25.71 -17.00 18.97
CA VAL A 27 -24.87 -16.07 19.74
C VAL A 27 -24.79 -16.56 21.18
N ASN A 28 -23.57 -16.60 21.74
CA ASN A 28 -23.34 -16.86 23.16
C ASN A 28 -22.60 -15.66 23.80
N PHE A 29 -22.86 -15.48 25.08
CA PHE A 29 -22.21 -14.48 25.93
C PHE A 29 -21.26 -15.17 26.91
N PRO A 30 -20.27 -14.44 27.45
CA PRO A 30 -19.28 -15.04 28.33
C PRO A 30 -19.91 -15.59 29.62
N GLU A 31 -19.58 -16.84 29.95
CA GLU A 31 -19.93 -17.53 31.18
C GLU A 31 -18.75 -17.49 32.18
N PRO A 32 -18.93 -16.95 33.39
CA PRO A 32 -17.83 -16.73 34.34
C PRO A 32 -17.17 -18.03 34.85
N ASP A 33 -17.85 -19.17 34.70
CA ASP A 33 -17.37 -20.47 35.18
C ASP A 33 -16.39 -21.16 34.20
N LEU A 34 -16.18 -20.59 33.01
CA LEU A 34 -15.29 -21.12 31.97
C LEU A 34 -13.98 -20.33 31.92
N GLU A 35 -12.85 -21.03 31.73
CA GLU A 35 -11.49 -20.46 31.75
C GLU A 35 -11.31 -19.26 30.80
N TYR A 36 -12.00 -19.29 29.66
CA TYR A 36 -12.00 -18.22 28.64
C TYR A 36 -13.39 -17.64 28.40
N GLY A 37 -14.33 -17.81 29.33
CA GLY A 37 -15.69 -17.33 29.19
C GLY A 37 -16.57 -18.08 28.18
N PHE A 38 -16.02 -18.94 27.32
CA PHE A 38 -16.79 -19.61 26.27
C PHE A 38 -16.46 -21.09 26.18
N ALA A 39 -17.47 -21.88 25.79
CA ALA A 39 -17.26 -23.26 25.40
C ALA A 39 -16.67 -23.30 23.98
N GLU A 40 -15.64 -24.11 23.78
CA GLU A 40 -15.05 -24.30 22.46
C GLU A 40 -16.07 -24.95 21.51
N LYS A 41 -16.28 -24.30 20.36
CA LYS A 41 -17.20 -24.74 19.31
C LYS A 41 -16.54 -24.51 17.96
N GLU A 42 -16.74 -25.44 17.03
CA GLU A 42 -16.26 -25.31 15.67
C GLU A 42 -16.87 -24.08 14.98
N ASN A 43 -16.13 -23.49 14.05
CA ASN A 43 -16.53 -22.33 13.26
C ASN A 43 -17.06 -21.15 14.11
N SER A 44 -16.45 -20.93 15.28
CA SER A 44 -16.78 -19.82 16.16
C SER A 44 -15.99 -18.57 15.83
N LEU A 45 -16.68 -17.44 15.75
CA LEU A 45 -16.10 -16.11 15.67
C LEU A 45 -16.30 -15.41 17.01
N TYR A 46 -15.21 -14.95 17.61
CA TYR A 46 -15.24 -14.12 18.81
C TYR A 46 -15.10 -12.66 18.38
N LEU A 47 -16.19 -11.90 18.57
CA LEU A 47 -16.26 -10.50 18.18
C LEU A 47 -16.18 -9.63 19.45
N PRO A 48 -15.23 -8.70 19.54
CA PRO A 48 -15.14 -7.80 20.69
C PRO A 48 -16.19 -6.69 20.62
N LEU A 49 -16.64 -6.28 21.80
CA LEU A 49 -17.55 -5.17 22.04
C LEU A 49 -16.83 -3.81 22.03
N TYR A 50 -15.50 -3.77 21.88
CA TYR A 50 -14.70 -2.54 21.81
C TYR A 50 -13.90 -2.53 20.50
N GLU A 51 -13.71 -1.36 19.88
CA GLU A 51 -13.09 -1.20 18.56
C GLU A 51 -11.58 -1.54 18.57
N GLU A 52 -10.90 -1.29 19.68
CA GLU A 52 -9.44 -1.46 19.84
C GLU A 52 -9.00 -2.93 19.86
N LEU A 53 -9.95 -3.85 20.06
CA LEU A 53 -9.71 -5.28 20.11
C LEU A 53 -9.96 -5.94 18.75
N ASN A 54 -9.22 -7.01 18.48
CA ASN A 54 -9.33 -7.77 17.25
C ASN A 54 -10.37 -8.88 17.38
N ALA A 55 -11.15 -9.09 16.33
CA ALA A 55 -11.94 -10.29 16.17
C ALA A 55 -11.02 -11.50 15.98
N THR A 56 -11.41 -12.66 16.50
CA THR A 56 -10.60 -13.90 16.42
C THR A 56 -11.49 -15.11 16.14
N SER A 57 -10.94 -16.11 15.44
CA SER A 57 -11.58 -17.42 15.24
C SER A 57 -11.14 -18.48 16.25
N SER A 58 -10.15 -18.16 17.11
CA SER A 58 -9.61 -19.06 18.12
C SER A 58 -9.89 -18.56 19.54
N LEU A 59 -10.18 -19.51 20.45
CA LEU A 59 -10.44 -19.20 21.85
C LEU A 59 -9.20 -18.63 22.56
N SER A 60 -8.00 -19.09 22.18
CA SER A 60 -6.73 -18.55 22.67
C SER A 60 -6.53 -17.07 22.32
N GLY A 61 -7.09 -16.60 21.20
CA GLY A 61 -7.02 -15.20 20.78
C GLY A 61 -7.87 -14.25 21.62
N VAL A 62 -8.85 -14.77 22.38
CA VAL A 62 -9.70 -13.97 23.28
C VAL A 62 -8.90 -13.50 24.51
N GLY A 63 -7.96 -14.34 24.98
CA GLY A 63 -7.14 -14.07 26.15
C GLY A 63 -7.97 -13.89 27.44
N GLY A 64 -7.42 -13.13 28.41
CA GLY A 64 -8.08 -12.86 29.69
C GLY A 64 -9.25 -11.87 29.61
N ASN A 65 -9.52 -11.28 28.45
CA ASN A 65 -10.52 -10.23 28.26
C ASN A 65 -11.88 -10.78 27.80
N PHE A 66 -12.21 -12.04 28.07
CA PHE A 66 -13.42 -12.70 27.54
C PHE A 66 -14.74 -11.97 27.84
N GLN A 67 -14.80 -11.19 28.93
CA GLN A 67 -15.98 -10.43 29.33
C GLN A 67 -16.42 -9.39 28.30
N VAL A 68 -15.51 -8.96 27.42
CA VAL A 68 -15.78 -7.97 26.39
C VAL A 68 -15.96 -8.55 25.00
N TYR A 69 -16.09 -9.88 24.89
CA TYR A 69 -16.35 -10.57 23.64
C TYR A 69 -17.76 -11.17 23.62
N ILE A 70 -18.25 -11.44 22.42
CA ILE A 70 -19.37 -12.35 22.17
C ILE A 70 -18.90 -13.47 21.24
N GLN A 71 -19.47 -14.65 21.39
CA GLN A 71 -19.21 -15.78 20.51
C GLN A 71 -20.35 -15.94 19.51
N LEU A 72 -20.03 -15.86 18.22
CA LEU A 72 -20.91 -16.11 17.10
C LEU A 72 -20.60 -17.49 16.52
N ILE A 73 -21.53 -18.44 16.66
CA ILE A 73 -21.41 -19.75 16.02
C ILE A 73 -21.93 -19.59 14.59
N LEU A 74 -21.07 -19.80 13.60
CA LEU A 74 -21.38 -19.55 12.20
C LEU A 74 -21.86 -20.82 11.48
N ASP A 75 -22.71 -20.63 10.48
CA ASP A 75 -23.15 -21.68 9.57
C ASP A 75 -21.97 -22.10 8.67
N PRO A 76 -21.45 -23.35 8.83
CA PRO A 76 -20.28 -23.80 8.10
C PRO A 76 -20.49 -23.94 6.60
N GLU A 77 -21.74 -23.92 6.11
CA GLU A 77 -22.03 -23.94 4.67
C GLU A 77 -21.96 -22.54 4.04
N LYS A 78 -21.93 -21.47 4.85
CA LYS A 78 -22.03 -20.08 4.36
C LYS A 78 -20.84 -19.21 4.70
N ALA A 79 -20.19 -19.43 5.85
CA ALA A 79 -19.11 -18.56 6.32
C ALA A 79 -18.02 -19.32 7.07
N SER A 80 -16.78 -18.90 6.84
CA SER A 80 -15.63 -19.29 7.66
C SER A 80 -15.42 -18.28 8.80
N SER A 81 -15.25 -18.77 10.03
CA SER A 81 -14.93 -17.92 11.18
C SER A 81 -13.58 -17.23 11.05
N GLU A 82 -12.60 -17.90 10.45
CA GLU A 82 -11.28 -17.34 10.18
C GLU A 82 -11.37 -16.20 9.16
N TYR A 83 -12.15 -16.40 8.08
CA TYR A 83 -12.38 -15.35 7.09
C TYR A 83 -13.09 -14.15 7.71
N LEU A 84 -14.13 -14.37 8.52
CA LEU A 84 -14.85 -13.26 9.16
C LEU A 84 -14.01 -12.54 10.21
N ALA A 85 -13.20 -13.25 10.99
CA ALA A 85 -12.26 -12.62 11.91
C ALA A 85 -11.29 -11.68 11.17
N ASP A 86 -10.70 -12.17 10.08
CA ASP A 86 -9.83 -11.37 9.21
C ASP A 86 -10.58 -10.18 8.57
N PHE A 87 -11.81 -10.40 8.10
CA PHE A 87 -12.65 -9.35 7.52
C PHE A 87 -12.93 -8.23 8.53
N PHE A 88 -13.34 -8.56 9.75
CA PHE A 88 -13.68 -7.57 10.77
C PHE A 88 -12.48 -6.79 11.31
N ASN A 89 -11.26 -7.27 11.07
CA ASN A 89 -10.02 -6.59 11.44
C ASN A 89 -9.43 -5.76 10.29
N ASN A 90 -9.96 -5.89 9.06
CA ASN A 90 -9.51 -5.08 7.93
C ASN A 90 -10.14 -3.66 7.97
N PRO A 91 -9.65 -2.69 7.16
CA PRO A 91 -10.14 -1.31 7.21
C PRO A 91 -11.65 -1.15 6.98
N LEU A 92 -12.27 -1.98 6.13
CA LEU A 92 -13.71 -1.94 5.91
C LEU A 92 -14.48 -2.54 7.10
N GLY A 93 -14.01 -3.67 7.63
CA GLY A 93 -14.57 -4.30 8.83
C GLY A 93 -14.55 -3.35 10.04
N LEU A 94 -13.46 -2.62 10.24
CA LEU A 94 -13.33 -1.62 11.30
C LEU A 94 -14.34 -0.46 11.11
N LYS A 95 -14.53 0.05 9.88
CA LYS A 95 -15.58 1.05 9.60
C LYS A 95 -16.98 0.53 9.91
N ILE A 96 -17.27 -0.74 9.61
CA ILE A 96 -18.55 -1.38 9.91
C ILE A 96 -18.74 -1.47 11.43
N ARG A 97 -17.73 -1.96 12.14
CA ARG A 97 -17.70 -2.02 13.60
C ARG A 97 -17.92 -0.64 14.24
N LYS A 98 -17.27 0.39 13.72
CA LYS A 98 -17.50 1.78 14.13
C LYS A 98 -18.91 2.29 13.83
N ALA A 99 -19.53 1.83 12.75
CA ALA A 99 -20.94 2.15 12.49
C ALA A 99 -21.89 1.46 13.48
N TRP A 100 -21.52 0.27 13.99
CA TRP A 100 -22.24 -0.43 15.04
C TRP A 100 -22.12 0.25 16.40
N GLU A 101 -21.01 0.93 16.67
CA GLU A 101 -20.84 1.79 17.86
C GLU A 101 -21.92 2.89 17.92
N ALA A 102 -22.16 3.58 16.81
CA ALA A 102 -23.21 4.61 16.72
C ALA A 102 -24.64 4.06 16.91
N ARG A 103 -24.81 2.73 16.79
CA ARG A 103 -26.07 2.01 17.03
C ARG A 103 -26.15 1.38 18.43
N GLY A 104 -25.15 1.63 19.29
CA GLY A 104 -25.12 1.14 20.67
C GLY A 104 -24.66 -0.32 20.82
N PHE A 105 -24.11 -0.92 19.77
CA PHE A 105 -23.65 -2.31 19.82
C PHE A 105 -22.17 -2.45 20.24
N ILE A 106 -21.30 -1.59 19.69
CA ILE A 106 -19.90 -1.47 20.14
C ILE A 106 -19.83 -0.34 21.17
N LEU A 107 -19.12 -0.58 22.26
CA LEU A 107 -18.97 0.31 23.39
C LEU A 107 -17.74 1.20 23.20
N ARG A 108 -17.85 2.45 23.64
CA ARG A 108 -16.67 3.32 23.84
C ARG A 108 -16.06 3.08 25.21
N PRO A 109 -14.74 3.10 25.35
CA PRO A 109 -14.12 3.33 26.64
C PRO A 109 -14.58 4.69 27.20
N GLU A 110 -15.14 4.71 28.40
CA GLU A 110 -15.38 5.97 29.12
C GLU A 110 -14.01 6.59 29.47
N ILE A 111 -13.59 7.63 28.76
CA ILE A 111 -12.46 8.45 29.19
C ILE A 111 -12.94 9.26 30.39
N ARG A 112 -12.67 8.78 31.61
CA ARG A 112 -12.76 9.61 32.80
C ARG A 112 -11.54 10.53 32.82
N GLU A 113 -11.73 11.79 32.42
CA GLU A 113 -10.80 12.84 32.82
C GLU A 113 -10.83 12.90 34.35
N SER A 114 -9.76 12.43 34.99
CA SER A 114 -9.60 12.56 36.43
C SER A 114 -9.40 14.04 36.75
N GLU A 115 -10.42 14.70 37.28
CA GLU A 115 -10.23 15.96 38.01
C GLU A 115 -9.32 15.67 39.22
N GLU A 116 -8.04 16.02 39.14
CA GLU A 116 -7.17 15.98 40.31
C GLU A 116 -7.63 17.04 41.33
N PRO A 117 -7.79 16.70 42.61
CA PRO A 117 -8.04 17.70 43.64
C PRO A 117 -6.74 18.46 43.93
N VAL A 118 -6.77 19.78 43.74
CA VAL A 118 -5.69 20.70 44.11
C VAL A 118 -5.48 20.67 45.62
N ALA A 119 -4.46 19.92 46.07
CA ALA A 119 -4.01 19.95 47.45
C ALA A 119 -3.04 21.13 47.66
N VAL A 120 -3.53 22.16 48.35
CA VAL A 120 -2.75 23.26 48.91
C VAL A 120 -1.89 22.73 50.06
N ILE A 121 -0.56 22.83 49.99
CA ILE A 121 0.30 22.75 51.17
C ILE A 121 1.30 23.91 51.19
N SER A 122 1.28 24.59 52.32
CA SER A 122 2.03 25.78 52.69
C SER A 122 3.36 25.42 53.38
N LYS A 123 4.42 26.17 53.03
CA LYS A 123 5.67 26.52 53.77
C LYS A 123 6.18 25.66 54.95
N GLY A 124 7.47 25.31 54.89
CA GLY A 124 8.33 25.15 56.09
C GLY A 124 9.73 24.51 55.90
N SER A 125 10.75 25.34 55.58
CA SER A 125 12.18 25.34 56.01
C SER A 125 12.91 24.04 56.46
N ALA A 126 14.05 23.69 55.84
CA ALA A 126 15.42 23.91 56.36
C ALA A 126 16.54 23.20 55.53
N LEU A 127 17.71 23.86 55.52
CA LEU A 127 18.99 23.63 54.82
C LEU A 127 19.73 22.30 55.06
N HIS A 128 20.48 21.80 54.06
CA HIS A 128 21.95 21.70 54.11
C HIS A 128 22.58 21.30 52.75
N ASP A 129 23.63 22.04 52.37
CA ASP A 129 24.55 21.81 51.25
C ASP A 129 25.39 20.53 51.40
N ILE A 130 25.86 19.96 50.28
CA ILE A 130 27.27 19.58 50.02
C ILE A 130 27.49 19.42 48.50
N SER A 131 28.60 20.04 48.07
CA SER A 131 29.19 20.19 46.73
C SER A 131 29.83 18.92 46.12
N GLY A 132 29.96 18.88 44.79
CA GLY A 132 30.92 18.02 44.10
C GLY A 132 30.91 18.13 42.57
N ASN A 133 31.71 19.06 42.02
CA ASN A 133 32.05 19.18 40.59
C ASN A 133 32.84 17.97 40.07
N SER A 134 32.65 17.58 38.80
CA SER A 134 33.73 17.64 37.79
C SER A 134 33.26 17.19 36.41
N SER A 135 33.50 18.08 35.45
CA SER A 135 33.49 17.88 34.00
C SER A 135 34.93 17.94 33.52
N PHE A 136 35.37 17.06 32.60
CA PHE A 136 36.53 17.33 31.76
C PHE A 136 36.49 16.58 30.43
N SER A 137 36.65 17.36 29.37
CA SER A 137 36.81 17.06 27.95
C SER A 137 38.26 16.69 27.60
N GLY A 138 38.47 16.01 26.47
CA GLY A 138 39.81 15.88 25.86
C GLY A 138 39.77 15.28 24.45
N GLU A 139 39.96 16.13 23.44
CA GLU A 139 40.31 15.77 22.06
C GLU A 139 41.81 15.38 21.96
N SER A 140 42.14 14.55 20.96
CA SER A 140 43.33 14.76 20.09
C SER A 140 43.35 13.73 18.96
N GLY A 141 43.51 14.19 17.71
CA GLY A 141 43.81 13.34 16.55
C GLY A 141 45.30 13.16 16.30
N PHE A 142 45.68 12.22 15.41
CA PHE A 142 46.89 12.29 14.57
C PHE A 142 46.83 11.26 13.43
N SER A 143 47.62 11.55 12.39
CA SER A 143 47.57 11.10 11.00
C SER A 143 48.24 9.76 10.66
N GLY A 144 47.74 9.09 9.60
CA GLY A 144 48.45 8.73 8.36
C GLY A 144 49.71 7.84 8.34
N ILE A 145 49.69 6.87 7.39
CA ILE A 145 50.77 6.40 6.47
C ILE A 145 50.99 4.86 6.42
N ILE A 146 50.63 4.28 5.26
CA ILE A 146 51.30 3.29 4.38
C ILE A 146 51.89 1.98 4.96
N SER A 147 51.39 0.81 4.51
CA SER A 147 52.07 -0.10 3.55
C SER A 147 51.47 -1.52 3.55
N SER A 148 51.45 -2.07 2.34
CA SER A 148 51.21 -3.45 1.90
C SER A 148 52.10 -4.51 2.55
N LEU A 149 51.59 -5.74 2.72
CA LEU A 149 52.29 -6.98 2.35
C LEU A 149 51.36 -8.21 2.40
N ALA A 150 51.73 -9.18 1.56
CA ALA A 150 50.94 -10.25 0.98
C ALA A 150 50.85 -11.55 1.82
N ALA A 151 49.91 -12.39 1.38
CA ALA A 151 49.93 -13.86 1.37
C ALA A 151 49.91 -14.62 2.72
N ASN A 152 48.86 -15.41 2.94
CA ASN A 152 48.97 -16.85 2.75
C ASN A 152 47.60 -17.55 2.84
N ASP A 153 47.44 -18.51 1.93
CA ASP A 153 46.42 -19.54 1.92
C ASP A 153 46.37 -20.30 3.25
N ARG A 154 45.16 -20.47 3.79
CA ARG A 154 44.77 -21.68 4.52
C ARG A 154 43.32 -22.01 4.22
N GLU A 155 43.14 -23.08 3.44
CA GLU A 155 41.93 -23.89 3.47
C GLU A 155 41.72 -24.40 4.90
N PHE A 156 40.53 -24.19 5.46
CA PHE A 156 40.02 -24.98 6.56
C PHE A 156 38.56 -25.31 6.30
N SER A 157 38.33 -26.59 6.02
CA SER A 157 37.04 -27.24 5.89
C SER A 157 36.45 -27.53 7.27
N GLY A 158 35.16 -27.24 7.42
CA GLY A 158 34.26 -27.90 8.38
C GLY A 158 34.26 -27.35 9.80
N GLU A 159 33.18 -26.68 10.18
CA GLU A 159 32.28 -27.09 11.27
C GLU A 159 31.11 -26.10 11.33
N ALA A 160 29.89 -26.62 11.47
CA ALA A 160 28.73 -25.81 11.81
C ALA A 160 28.88 -25.28 13.24
N PRO A 161 28.29 -24.11 13.54
CA PRO A 161 27.60 -24.00 14.80
C PRO A 161 26.16 -23.54 14.63
N ASP A 162 25.36 -24.21 15.44
CA ASP A 162 24.00 -23.90 15.83
C ASP A 162 23.81 -22.47 16.35
N GLU A 163 22.55 -22.08 16.24
CA GLU A 163 21.81 -21.25 17.18
C GLU A 163 22.17 -19.76 17.35
N ASN A 164 21.22 -18.97 16.82
CA ASN A 164 20.50 -17.97 17.59
C ASN A 164 21.29 -16.72 18.02
N ILE A 165 21.62 -15.88 17.05
CA ILE A 165 22.06 -14.51 17.31
C ILE A 165 21.38 -13.59 16.30
N CYS A 166 20.25 -13.03 16.70
CA CYS A 166 19.79 -11.67 16.37
C CYS A 166 18.44 -11.45 17.05
N ALA A 167 18.49 -11.22 18.36
CA ALA A 167 17.44 -10.48 19.04
C ALA A 167 17.51 -9.03 18.57
N GLU A 168 16.37 -8.56 18.08
CA GLU A 168 15.86 -7.19 18.11
C GLU A 168 16.86 -6.04 17.91
N THR A 169 16.82 -5.44 16.73
CA THR A 169 16.82 -3.97 16.59
C THR A 169 16.17 -3.60 15.26
N GLY A 170 14.97 -3.03 15.32
CA GLY A 170 14.19 -2.63 14.15
C GLY A 170 12.95 -1.85 14.56
N GLU A 171 13.14 -0.58 14.89
CA GLU A 171 12.03 0.35 15.10
C GLU A 171 11.28 0.62 13.77
N ASN A 172 9.95 0.51 13.88
CA ASN A 172 8.90 1.22 13.14
C ASN A 172 8.27 0.53 11.91
N THR A 173 7.46 -0.49 12.18
CA THR A 173 5.99 -0.29 12.23
C THR A 173 5.44 -1.12 13.39
N SER A 174 5.38 -0.50 14.57
CA SER A 174 4.77 -1.10 15.75
C SER A 174 3.26 -1.22 15.56
N VAL A 175 2.80 -2.37 15.07
CA VAL A 175 1.55 -2.94 15.54
C VAL A 175 1.80 -3.27 17.01
N LEU A 176 1.12 -2.55 17.91
CA LEU A 176 1.25 -2.71 19.36
C LEU A 176 0.90 -4.15 19.75
N SER A 177 1.92 -4.99 19.80
CA SER A 177 1.96 -6.23 20.57
C SER A 177 2.13 -5.84 22.03
N GLY A 178 1.13 -6.19 22.85
CA GLY A 178 1.27 -6.27 24.31
C GLY A 178 1.62 -4.98 25.02
N ALA A 179 0.78 -3.95 24.91
CA ALA A 179 0.66 -3.01 26.02
C ALA A 179 -0.34 -3.59 27.01
N ASP A 180 0.10 -3.83 28.24
CA ASP A 180 -0.78 -4.08 29.39
C ASP A 180 -1.81 -2.94 29.45
N VAL A 181 -3.01 -3.18 28.91
CA VAL A 181 -4.15 -2.32 29.12
C VAL A 181 -4.57 -2.55 30.55
N SER A 182 -4.21 -1.59 31.41
CA SER A 182 -4.68 -1.47 32.78
C SER A 182 -6.17 -1.84 32.85
N LEU A 183 -6.46 -2.86 33.66
CA LEU A 183 -7.78 -3.40 33.94
C LEU A 183 -8.87 -2.32 33.88
N LEU A 184 -9.75 -2.41 32.87
CA LEU A 184 -11.00 -1.67 32.89
C LEU A 184 -11.73 -2.01 34.21
N PRO A 185 -12.27 -1.02 34.93
CA PRO A 185 -12.87 -1.25 36.24
C PRO A 185 -14.03 -2.23 36.12
N GLY A 186 -14.09 -3.17 37.06
CA GLY A 186 -14.92 -4.37 37.06
C GLY A 186 -16.29 -4.19 36.41
N ILE A 187 -16.45 -4.79 35.23
CA ILE A 187 -17.72 -4.87 34.51
C ILE A 187 -18.51 -6.00 35.19
N SER A 188 -19.38 -5.65 36.14
CA SER A 188 -20.19 -6.62 36.89
C SER A 188 -21.41 -7.14 36.11
N SER A 189 -21.68 -6.59 34.92
CA SER A 189 -22.71 -7.07 34.00
C SER A 189 -22.44 -6.63 32.56
N LEU A 190 -22.66 -7.53 31.61
CA LEU A 190 -22.61 -7.22 30.18
C LEU A 190 -23.55 -6.04 29.88
N PRO A 191 -23.11 -5.00 29.16
CA PRO A 191 -23.99 -3.89 28.79
C PRO A 191 -25.15 -4.38 27.92
N ASP A 192 -26.27 -3.63 27.95
CA ASP A 192 -27.49 -3.93 27.20
C ASP A 192 -27.23 -3.71 25.71
N VAL A 193 -26.67 -4.72 25.06
CA VAL A 193 -26.29 -4.70 23.65
C VAL A 193 -27.51 -5.07 22.80
N ASP A 194 -27.95 -4.16 21.93
CA ASP A 194 -29.07 -4.42 21.01
C ASP A 194 -28.67 -5.43 19.92
N LEU A 195 -28.87 -6.71 20.21
CA LEU A 195 -28.64 -7.82 19.29
C LEU A 195 -29.50 -7.75 18.02
N SER A 196 -30.66 -7.08 18.09
CA SER A 196 -31.53 -6.93 16.91
C SER A 196 -30.87 -6.04 15.86
N SER A 197 -30.20 -4.97 16.26
CA SER A 197 -29.44 -4.11 15.34
C SER A 197 -28.22 -4.81 14.73
N LEU A 198 -27.56 -5.71 15.47
CA LEU A 198 -26.44 -6.51 14.96
C LEU A 198 -26.90 -7.52 13.89
N THR A 199 -27.94 -8.29 14.20
CA THR A 199 -28.42 -9.38 13.34
C THR A 199 -28.92 -8.89 11.99
N HIS A 200 -29.48 -7.68 11.91
CA HIS A 200 -29.94 -7.06 10.65
C HIS A 200 -28.85 -6.26 9.92
N SER A 201 -27.62 -6.23 10.45
CA SER A 201 -26.54 -5.51 9.80
C SER A 201 -26.11 -6.21 8.51
N LYS A 202 -26.14 -5.44 7.43
CA LYS A 202 -25.75 -5.92 6.09
C LYS A 202 -24.23 -6.01 6.00
N LEU A 203 -23.76 -7.17 5.57
CA LEU A 203 -22.37 -7.43 5.24
C LEU A 203 -22.23 -7.69 3.74
N TYR A 204 -21.05 -7.39 3.22
CA TYR A 204 -20.62 -7.80 1.90
C TYR A 204 -19.65 -8.95 2.08
N LEU A 205 -20.04 -10.16 1.65
CA LEU A 205 -19.19 -11.35 1.76
C LEU A 205 -19.31 -12.17 0.48
N PRO A 206 -18.19 -12.72 -0.02
CA PRO A 206 -18.22 -13.69 -1.10
C PRO A 206 -18.77 -15.03 -0.62
N ASP A 207 -19.03 -15.95 -1.55
CA ASP A 207 -19.44 -17.31 -1.19
C ASP A 207 -18.32 -18.07 -0.46
N LEU A 208 -18.69 -19.14 0.24
CA LEU A 208 -17.75 -19.91 1.05
C LEU A 208 -16.52 -20.41 0.27
N PRO A 209 -16.64 -20.95 -0.96
CA PRO A 209 -15.46 -21.35 -1.75
C PRO A 209 -14.48 -20.21 -1.97
N VAL A 210 -14.96 -19.01 -2.33
CA VAL A 210 -14.11 -17.84 -2.53
C VAL A 210 -13.50 -17.34 -1.21
N GLN A 211 -14.22 -17.42 -0.09
CA GLN A 211 -13.67 -17.11 1.24
C GLN A 211 -12.46 -18.00 1.56
N LEU A 212 -12.58 -19.31 1.36
CA LEU A 212 -11.51 -20.28 1.64
C LEU A 212 -10.32 -20.11 0.70
N GLU A 213 -10.56 -19.89 -0.60
CA GLU A 213 -9.48 -19.59 -1.55
C GLU A 213 -8.78 -18.27 -1.20
N THR A 214 -9.52 -17.25 -0.74
CA THR A 214 -8.93 -15.99 -0.26
C THR A 214 -7.97 -16.24 0.90
N LEU A 215 -8.36 -17.04 1.90
CA LEU A 215 -7.48 -17.37 3.03
C LEU A 215 -6.19 -18.05 2.57
N LYS A 216 -6.28 -19.04 1.67
CA LYS A 216 -5.09 -19.70 1.10
C LYS A 216 -4.15 -18.72 0.40
N ILE A 217 -4.69 -17.79 -0.38
CA ILE A 217 -3.89 -16.74 -1.05
C ILE A 217 -3.23 -15.82 -0.02
N LYS A 218 -3.94 -15.46 1.06
CA LYS A 218 -3.36 -14.66 2.14
C LYS A 218 -2.22 -15.39 2.85
N ASP A 219 -2.34 -16.69 3.08
CA ASP A 219 -1.26 -17.48 3.68
C ASP A 219 -0.01 -17.51 2.82
N ILE A 220 -0.16 -17.73 1.51
CA ILE A 220 0.95 -17.64 0.54
C ILE A 220 1.57 -16.25 0.58
N THR A 221 0.74 -15.20 0.67
CA THR A 221 1.21 -13.81 0.73
C THR A 221 2.01 -13.54 2.01
N ARG A 222 1.54 -14.00 3.17
CA ARG A 222 2.24 -13.87 4.46
C ARG A 222 3.58 -14.60 4.43
N GLU A 223 3.61 -15.81 3.88
CA GLU A 223 4.85 -16.58 3.71
C GLU A 223 5.85 -15.81 2.82
N LEU A 224 5.40 -15.27 1.69
CA LEU A 224 6.25 -14.48 0.81
C LEU A 224 6.81 -13.23 1.51
N ILE A 225 5.98 -12.51 2.27
CA ILE A 225 6.41 -11.34 3.06
C ILE A 225 7.46 -11.75 4.09
N SER A 226 7.24 -12.85 4.81
CA SER A 226 8.21 -13.39 5.78
C SER A 226 9.56 -13.70 5.13
N GLN A 227 9.54 -14.35 3.98
CA GLN A 227 10.75 -14.65 3.21
C GLN A 227 11.47 -13.38 2.74
N LEU A 228 10.72 -12.37 2.29
CA LEU A 228 11.28 -11.08 1.88
C LEU A 228 11.90 -10.32 3.06
N ASN A 229 11.27 -10.34 4.24
CA ASN A 229 11.82 -9.73 5.45
C ASN A 229 13.12 -10.42 5.88
N LEU A 230 13.15 -11.76 5.89
CA LEU A 230 14.37 -12.52 6.16
C LEU A 230 15.47 -12.22 5.14
N PHE A 231 15.08 -12.07 3.88
CA PHE A 231 16.00 -11.71 2.80
C PHE A 231 16.58 -10.31 3.00
N GLU A 232 15.75 -9.31 3.35
CA GLU A 232 16.18 -7.95 3.66
C GLU A 232 17.24 -7.94 4.76
N CYS A 233 16.98 -8.63 5.88
CA CYS A 233 17.94 -8.77 6.98
C CYS A 233 19.29 -9.35 6.51
N ARG A 234 19.27 -10.30 5.57
CA ARG A 234 20.48 -10.93 5.02
C ARG A 234 21.23 -10.05 4.02
N LEU A 235 20.58 -9.08 3.37
CA LEU A 235 21.27 -8.16 2.46
C LEU A 235 22.35 -7.35 3.19
N SER A 236 22.08 -6.98 4.43
CA SER A 236 23.02 -6.24 5.30
C SER A 236 24.22 -7.08 5.72
N THR A 237 24.09 -8.40 5.76
CA THR A 237 25.15 -9.32 6.24
C THR A 237 25.89 -10.04 5.12
N TYR A 238 25.27 -10.20 3.94
CA TYR A 238 25.86 -10.94 2.81
C TYR A 238 25.45 -10.37 1.44
N PRO A 239 26.01 -9.22 1.02
CA PRO A 239 25.69 -8.60 -0.26
C PRO A 239 26.49 -9.24 -1.43
N LYS A 240 26.39 -10.55 -1.64
CA LYS A 240 26.92 -11.19 -2.87
C LYS A 240 25.87 -11.17 -3.97
N SER A 241 26.31 -11.00 -5.23
CA SER A 241 25.42 -11.00 -6.41
C SER A 241 24.33 -9.92 -6.40
N ILE A 242 24.66 -8.71 -5.93
CA ILE A 242 23.75 -7.53 -5.88
C ILE A 242 23.04 -7.29 -7.22
N THR A 243 23.73 -7.46 -8.34
CA THR A 243 23.15 -7.28 -9.69
C THR A 243 22.08 -8.31 -10.02
N HIS A 244 22.30 -9.59 -9.67
CA HIS A 244 21.32 -10.66 -9.89
C HIS A 244 20.14 -10.52 -8.94
N ILE A 245 20.41 -10.17 -7.67
CA ILE A 245 19.39 -9.87 -6.66
C ILE A 245 18.48 -8.73 -7.12
N ARG A 246 19.07 -7.61 -7.57
CA ARG A 246 18.31 -6.46 -8.07
C ARG A 246 17.37 -6.87 -9.20
N ARG A 247 17.89 -7.60 -10.20
CA ARG A 247 17.09 -8.07 -11.33
C ARG A 247 15.91 -8.95 -10.88
N ASN A 248 16.13 -9.88 -9.95
CA ASN A 248 15.07 -10.76 -9.48
C ASN A 248 14.01 -10.01 -8.66
N LEU A 249 14.43 -9.04 -7.83
CA LEU A 249 13.48 -8.17 -7.11
C LEU A 249 12.69 -7.27 -8.06
N GLU A 250 13.31 -6.77 -9.13
CA GLU A 250 12.58 -6.06 -10.19
C GLU A 250 11.51 -6.96 -10.82
N LEU A 251 11.82 -8.21 -11.15
CA LEU A 251 10.83 -9.16 -11.68
C LEU A 251 9.69 -9.44 -10.68
N ILE A 252 10.00 -9.62 -9.40
CA ILE A 252 8.98 -9.81 -8.36
C ILE A 252 8.11 -8.55 -8.24
N ARG A 253 8.73 -7.37 -8.25
CA ARG A 253 8.02 -6.09 -8.21
C ARG A 253 7.07 -5.93 -9.39
N GLU A 254 7.52 -6.23 -10.60
CA GLU A 254 6.65 -6.17 -11.79
C GLU A 254 5.55 -7.24 -11.72
N ALA A 255 5.83 -8.45 -11.24
CA ALA A 255 4.80 -9.49 -11.06
C ALA A 255 3.72 -9.08 -10.03
N VAL A 256 4.11 -8.44 -8.93
CA VAL A 256 3.18 -7.93 -7.91
C VAL A 256 2.35 -6.77 -8.46
N LYS A 257 2.96 -5.86 -9.24
CA LYS A 257 2.20 -4.82 -9.96
C LYS A 257 1.15 -5.45 -10.86
N LEU A 258 1.56 -6.39 -11.73
CA LEU A 258 0.68 -7.09 -12.68
C LEU A 258 -0.49 -7.80 -12.01
N ALA A 259 -0.25 -8.43 -10.85
CA ALA A 259 -1.29 -9.07 -10.07
C ALA A 259 -2.33 -8.07 -9.53
N ASN A 260 -1.97 -6.80 -9.42
CA ASN A 260 -2.76 -5.75 -8.79
C ASN A 260 -3.05 -4.56 -9.71
N ASP A 261 -2.87 -4.71 -11.04
CA ASP A 261 -2.80 -3.59 -11.99
C ASP A 261 -4.00 -2.64 -11.88
N SER A 262 -5.22 -3.18 -11.69
CA SER A 262 -6.41 -2.35 -11.51
C SER A 262 -6.32 -1.47 -10.27
N ASP A 263 -5.91 -2.03 -9.13
CA ASP A 263 -5.86 -1.33 -7.85
C ASP A 263 -4.66 -0.37 -7.78
N TYR A 264 -3.52 -0.77 -8.36
CA TYR A 264 -2.35 0.09 -8.49
C TYR A 264 -2.65 1.34 -9.32
N ILE A 265 -3.27 1.17 -10.50
CA ILE A 265 -3.61 2.32 -11.33
C ILE A 265 -4.68 3.18 -10.67
N LEU A 266 -5.68 2.59 -9.99
CA LEU A 266 -6.65 3.36 -9.22
C LEU A 266 -5.99 4.19 -8.12
N GLU A 267 -4.95 3.66 -7.46
CA GLU A 267 -4.17 4.42 -6.50
C GLU A 267 -3.41 5.59 -7.16
N LEU A 268 -2.77 5.35 -8.31
CA LEU A 268 -2.12 6.43 -9.07
C LEU A 268 -3.12 7.53 -9.46
N ILE A 269 -4.29 7.15 -9.95
CA ILE A 269 -5.37 8.09 -10.31
C ILE A 269 -5.81 8.91 -9.09
N ARG A 270 -5.96 8.28 -7.92
CA ARG A 270 -6.34 8.95 -6.67
C ARG A 270 -5.28 9.95 -6.18
N ARG A 271 -3.99 9.65 -6.39
CA ARG A 271 -2.88 10.58 -6.04
C ARG A 271 -2.89 11.84 -6.91
N GLY A 272 -3.47 11.76 -8.11
CA GLY A 272 -3.56 12.87 -9.05
C GLY A 272 -2.28 13.12 -9.83
N GLU A 273 -2.34 14.04 -10.78
CA GLU A 273 -1.19 14.40 -11.62
C GLU A 273 -0.04 14.97 -10.77
N SER A 274 1.18 14.64 -11.17
CA SER A 274 2.40 15.04 -10.47
C SER A 274 3.55 15.23 -11.47
N LYS A 275 4.74 15.57 -10.96
CA LYS A 275 5.95 15.65 -11.79
C LYS A 275 6.23 14.35 -12.56
N LYS A 276 5.84 13.19 -12.00
CA LYS A 276 6.08 11.86 -12.58
C LYS A 276 4.82 11.12 -13.03
N LEU A 277 3.67 11.77 -13.00
CA LEU A 277 2.39 11.16 -13.40
C LEU A 277 1.55 12.17 -14.18
N GLU A 278 1.15 11.84 -15.41
CA GLU A 278 0.31 12.68 -16.26
C GLU A 278 -0.91 11.88 -16.73
N PHE A 279 -2.06 12.55 -16.84
CA PHE A 279 -3.27 11.96 -17.42
C PHE A 279 -3.56 12.57 -18.80
N LYS A 280 -4.04 11.71 -19.71
CA LYS A 280 -4.60 12.10 -20.99
C LYS A 280 -5.90 11.35 -21.21
N SER A 281 -6.93 12.08 -21.63
CA SER A 281 -8.26 11.50 -21.81
C SER A 281 -8.32 10.52 -22.99
N THR A 282 -7.51 10.75 -24.02
CA THR A 282 -7.49 10.02 -25.28
C THR A 282 -6.08 10.06 -25.90
N LEU A 283 -5.79 9.14 -26.82
CA LEU A 283 -4.55 9.12 -27.58
C LEU A 283 -4.58 10.09 -28.78
N ARG A 284 -5.70 10.16 -29.50
CA ARG A 284 -5.87 10.94 -30.73
C ARG A 284 -7.19 11.68 -30.83
N MET A 285 -8.24 11.22 -30.15
CA MET A 285 -9.59 11.77 -30.35
C MET A 285 -9.77 13.06 -29.58
N ASN A 286 -10.14 14.14 -30.27
CA ASN A 286 -10.61 15.35 -29.60
C ASN A 286 -12.07 15.14 -29.18
N LEU A 287 -12.32 15.06 -27.87
CA LEU A 287 -13.64 14.75 -27.31
C LEU A 287 -14.71 15.81 -27.59
N ILE A 288 -14.31 17.05 -27.95
CA ILE A 288 -15.26 18.12 -28.29
C ILE A 288 -15.70 17.97 -29.75
N THR A 289 -14.76 17.72 -30.66
CA THR A 289 -15.04 17.66 -32.10
C THR A 289 -15.44 16.26 -32.57
N GLY A 290 -15.16 15.22 -31.78
CA GLY A 290 -15.37 13.83 -32.12
C GLY A 290 -14.51 13.35 -33.29
N LYS A 291 -13.38 14.01 -33.55
CA LYS A 291 -12.47 13.69 -34.66
C LYS A 291 -11.02 13.50 -34.16
N PRO A 292 -10.23 12.66 -34.85
CA PRO A 292 -8.80 12.60 -34.63
C PRO A 292 -8.16 13.97 -34.81
N ASP A 293 -7.29 14.34 -33.87
CA ASP A 293 -6.64 15.64 -33.81
C ASP A 293 -5.16 15.46 -33.45
N TRP A 294 -4.29 15.93 -34.35
CA TRP A 294 -2.84 15.86 -34.17
C TRP A 294 -2.38 16.56 -32.89
N ASN A 295 -3.07 17.60 -32.42
CA ASN A 295 -2.69 18.29 -31.19
C ASN A 295 -2.81 17.38 -29.96
N ILE A 296 -3.72 16.39 -29.99
CA ILE A 296 -3.88 15.41 -28.92
C ILE A 296 -2.72 14.41 -28.95
N GLU A 297 -2.40 13.88 -30.13
CA GLU A 297 -1.26 12.97 -30.32
C GLU A 297 0.07 13.67 -29.97
N HIS A 298 0.23 14.91 -30.40
CA HIS A 298 1.38 15.76 -30.09
C HIS A 298 1.51 15.99 -28.58
N ALA A 299 0.40 16.24 -27.87
CA ALA A 299 0.43 16.39 -26.42
C ALA A 299 0.90 15.11 -25.70
N VAL A 300 0.49 13.94 -26.17
CA VAL A 300 0.98 12.64 -25.66
C VAL A 300 2.49 12.50 -25.91
N LEU A 301 2.94 12.71 -27.14
CA LEU A 301 4.34 12.55 -27.53
C LEU A 301 5.26 13.56 -26.83
N LYS A 302 4.78 14.81 -26.68
CA LYS A 302 5.44 15.87 -25.91
C LYS A 302 5.71 15.44 -24.47
N THR A 303 4.73 14.81 -23.82
CA THR A 303 4.90 14.30 -22.44
C THR A 303 5.91 13.17 -22.37
N ILE A 304 5.88 12.23 -23.32
CA ILE A 304 6.86 11.14 -23.39
C ILE A 304 8.28 11.69 -23.52
N VAL A 305 8.52 12.58 -24.48
CA VAL A 305 9.84 13.20 -24.67
C VAL A 305 10.27 13.99 -23.43
N ALA A 306 9.36 14.70 -22.79
CA ALA A 306 9.65 15.40 -21.54
C ALA A 306 10.09 14.45 -20.40
N TYR A 307 9.48 13.26 -20.30
CA TYR A 307 9.89 12.25 -19.32
C TYR A 307 11.25 11.63 -19.64
N LEU A 308 11.50 11.30 -20.90
CA LEU A 308 12.80 10.78 -21.34
C LEU A 308 13.94 11.76 -21.04
N ASN A 309 13.70 13.06 -21.21
CA ASN A 309 14.70 14.12 -20.96
C ASN A 309 14.82 14.54 -19.48
N THR A 310 14.04 13.97 -18.56
CA THR A 310 14.04 14.32 -17.13
C THR A 310 14.13 13.08 -16.24
N ASP A 311 13.28 12.94 -15.22
CA ASP A 311 13.41 11.90 -14.19
C ASP A 311 12.61 10.63 -14.51
N GLY A 312 12.19 10.46 -15.76
CA GLY A 312 11.18 9.49 -16.16
C GLY A 312 9.78 9.83 -15.62
N GLY A 313 8.84 8.92 -15.83
CA GLY A 313 7.47 9.08 -15.34
C GLY A 313 6.49 8.12 -15.99
N VAL A 314 5.25 8.18 -15.54
CA VAL A 314 4.12 7.38 -16.02
C VAL A 314 3.11 8.30 -16.69
N LEU A 315 2.63 7.91 -17.86
CA LEU A 315 1.54 8.57 -18.57
C LEU A 315 0.37 7.59 -18.69
N LEU A 316 -0.81 8.00 -18.21
CA LEU A 316 -2.04 7.22 -18.35
C LEU A 316 -2.92 7.83 -19.44
N ILE A 317 -3.30 7.02 -20.43
CA ILE A 317 -4.24 7.39 -21.49
C ILE A 317 -5.59 6.70 -21.25
N GLY A 318 -6.67 7.46 -21.41
CA GLY A 318 -8.03 7.04 -21.06
C GLY A 318 -8.44 7.50 -19.67
N VAL A 319 -7.77 8.51 -19.11
CA VAL A 319 -8.09 9.10 -17.80
C VAL A 319 -8.29 10.61 -17.98
N SER A 320 -9.38 11.15 -17.44
CA SER A 320 -9.62 12.59 -17.48
C SER A 320 -8.71 13.36 -16.52
N ASN A 321 -8.58 14.67 -16.72
CA ASN A 321 -7.83 15.53 -15.79
C ASN A 321 -8.42 15.54 -14.36
N SER A 322 -9.69 15.11 -14.19
CA SER A 322 -10.33 14.96 -12.89
C SER A 322 -10.17 13.56 -12.29
N GLY A 323 -9.41 12.66 -12.94
CA GLY A 323 -9.22 11.29 -12.52
C GLY A 323 -10.36 10.33 -12.89
N GLU A 324 -11.26 10.72 -13.79
CA GLU A 324 -12.31 9.82 -14.28
C GLU A 324 -11.72 8.81 -15.27
N VAL A 325 -11.98 7.51 -15.07
CA VAL A 325 -11.57 6.46 -16.02
C VAL A 325 -12.53 6.46 -17.22
N LEU A 326 -12.05 6.99 -18.35
CA LEU A 326 -12.79 7.07 -19.62
C LEU A 326 -12.56 5.82 -20.49
N GLY A 327 -11.34 5.29 -20.47
CA GLY A 327 -10.87 4.19 -21.31
C GLY A 327 -10.52 4.58 -22.75
N ILE A 328 -9.91 3.65 -23.49
CA ILE A 328 -9.40 3.88 -24.86
C ILE A 328 -10.46 3.77 -25.97
N LYS A 329 -11.70 3.35 -25.65
CA LYS A 329 -12.75 3.17 -26.66
C LYS A 329 -13.10 4.48 -27.39
N ASN A 330 -12.94 5.62 -26.71
CA ASN A 330 -13.17 6.94 -27.29
C ASN A 330 -12.20 7.28 -28.43
N ASP A 331 -11.07 6.59 -28.54
CA ASP A 331 -10.13 6.78 -29.64
C ASP A 331 -10.59 6.14 -30.96
N ASP A 332 -11.70 5.40 -30.95
CA ASP A 332 -12.39 4.85 -32.12
C ASP A 332 -11.47 3.98 -33.01
N PHE A 333 -10.67 3.12 -32.37
CA PHE A 333 -9.91 2.10 -33.08
C PHE A 333 -10.72 0.82 -33.24
N PRO A 334 -10.56 0.06 -34.36
CA PRO A 334 -11.30 -1.18 -34.57
C PRO A 334 -11.06 -2.24 -33.49
N ASN A 335 -9.83 -2.29 -32.96
CA ASN A 335 -9.42 -3.18 -31.88
C ASN A 335 -8.15 -2.65 -31.21
N GLU A 336 -7.77 -3.31 -30.12
CA GLU A 336 -6.61 -2.96 -29.29
C GLU A 336 -5.28 -3.08 -30.04
N ASP A 337 -5.13 -4.09 -30.90
CA ASP A 337 -3.93 -4.26 -31.70
C ASP A 337 -3.70 -3.07 -32.63
N LYS A 338 -4.77 -2.52 -33.23
CA LYS A 338 -4.68 -1.32 -34.07
C LYS A 338 -4.38 -0.06 -33.26
N PHE A 339 -4.90 0.05 -32.04
CA PHE A 339 -4.56 1.13 -31.12
C PHE A 339 -3.05 1.09 -30.75
N LEU A 340 -2.54 -0.08 -30.34
CA LEU A 340 -1.13 -0.26 -29.99
C LEU A 340 -0.20 -0.09 -31.21
N LEU A 341 -0.62 -0.58 -32.38
CA LEU A 341 0.13 -0.38 -33.62
C LEU A 341 0.23 1.11 -34.00
N HIS A 342 -0.84 1.88 -33.82
CA HIS A 342 -0.84 3.31 -34.05
C HIS A 342 0.12 4.02 -33.10
N PHE A 343 0.05 3.72 -31.80
CA PHE A 343 0.99 4.27 -30.82
C PHE A 343 2.44 3.95 -31.17
N LYS A 344 2.75 2.68 -31.50
CA LYS A 344 4.08 2.26 -31.95
C LYS A 344 4.55 3.07 -33.17
N GLN A 345 3.64 3.36 -34.11
CA GLN A 345 3.96 4.16 -35.29
C GLN A 345 4.23 5.62 -34.93
N LEU A 346 3.50 6.21 -33.99
CA LEU A 346 3.75 7.56 -33.47
C LEU A 346 5.16 7.66 -32.86
N ILE A 347 5.56 6.70 -32.02
CA ILE A 347 6.91 6.65 -31.45
C ILE A 347 7.96 6.53 -32.55
N LYS A 348 7.78 5.60 -33.49
CA LYS A 348 8.72 5.38 -34.60
C LYS A 348 8.91 6.61 -35.46
N GLN A 349 7.84 7.35 -35.77
CA GLN A 349 7.88 8.49 -36.68
C GLN A 349 8.41 9.77 -36.02
N ASN A 350 8.06 10.01 -34.76
CA ASN A 350 8.27 11.31 -34.13
C ASN A 350 9.36 11.30 -33.04
N ILE A 351 9.75 10.15 -32.51
CA ILE A 351 10.76 10.06 -31.45
C ILE A 351 11.97 9.24 -31.94
N GLY A 352 11.72 8.08 -32.53
CA GLY A 352 12.75 7.17 -33.03
C GLY A 352 12.76 5.84 -32.28
N LEU A 353 13.24 4.79 -32.95
CA LEU A 353 13.23 3.44 -32.40
C LEU A 353 14.36 3.20 -31.37
N ASP A 354 15.40 4.03 -31.37
CA ASP A 354 16.53 3.90 -30.45
C ASP A 354 16.10 4.12 -28.98
N TYR A 355 15.04 4.89 -28.77
CA TYR A 355 14.46 5.15 -27.44
C TYR A 355 13.34 4.18 -27.06
N ALA A 356 12.93 3.27 -27.96
CA ALA A 356 11.86 2.31 -27.67
C ALA A 356 12.13 1.44 -26.41
N PRO A 357 13.37 1.02 -26.09
CA PRO A 357 13.65 0.30 -24.85
C PRO A 357 13.40 1.11 -23.56
N MET A 358 13.30 2.44 -23.67
CA MET A 358 13.03 3.34 -22.55
C MET A 358 11.53 3.64 -22.38
N ILE A 359 10.68 3.16 -23.29
CA ILE A 359 9.23 3.40 -23.32
C ILE A 359 8.52 2.06 -23.25
N GLU A 360 8.08 1.68 -22.06
CA GLU A 360 7.29 0.49 -21.82
C GLU A 360 5.80 0.87 -21.79
N TYR A 361 4.94 0.06 -22.39
CA TYR A 361 3.52 0.36 -22.42
C TYR A 361 2.66 -0.90 -22.46
N ALA A 362 1.50 -0.83 -21.82
CA ALA A 362 0.54 -1.93 -21.73
C ALA A 362 -0.90 -1.41 -21.69
N LEU A 363 -1.85 -2.28 -22.04
CA LEU A 363 -3.27 -2.04 -21.80
C LEU A 363 -3.71 -2.70 -20.51
N VAL A 364 -4.22 -1.90 -19.58
CA VAL A 364 -4.64 -2.33 -18.25
C VAL A 364 -6.15 -2.22 -18.12
N HIS A 365 -6.79 -3.20 -17.47
CA HIS A 365 -8.21 -3.13 -17.13
C HIS A 365 -8.41 -2.41 -15.80
N VAL A 366 -9.21 -1.35 -15.81
CA VAL A 366 -9.61 -0.59 -14.63
C VAL A 366 -11.11 -0.34 -14.68
N ASN A 367 -11.85 -0.77 -13.67
CA ASN A 367 -13.31 -0.60 -13.58
C ASN A 367 -14.07 -1.01 -14.86
N GLY A 368 -13.69 -2.14 -15.47
CA GLY A 368 -14.32 -2.68 -16.68
C GLY A 368 -13.98 -1.92 -17.98
N LYS A 369 -13.09 -0.92 -17.91
CA LYS A 369 -12.57 -0.18 -19.07
C LYS A 369 -11.08 -0.48 -19.25
N LYS A 370 -10.60 -0.44 -20.50
CA LYS A 370 -9.16 -0.53 -20.79
C LYS A 370 -8.57 0.86 -20.89
N ILE A 371 -7.46 1.08 -20.20
CA ILE A 371 -6.62 2.28 -20.31
C ILE A 371 -5.25 1.86 -20.82
N MET A 372 -4.46 2.80 -21.31
CA MET A 372 -3.06 2.54 -21.65
C MET A 372 -2.16 3.19 -20.61
N GLU A 373 -1.29 2.38 -20.01
CA GLU A 373 -0.19 2.84 -19.18
C GLU A 373 1.07 2.92 -20.04
N ILE A 374 1.82 4.01 -19.90
CA ILE A 374 3.11 4.22 -20.56
C ILE A 374 4.13 4.62 -19.49
N GLU A 375 5.09 3.74 -19.21
CA GLU A 375 6.21 3.98 -18.31
C GLU A 375 7.44 4.42 -19.12
N CYS A 376 7.95 5.62 -18.81
CA CYS A 376 9.11 6.21 -19.47
C CYS A 376 10.30 6.24 -18.50
N ARG A 377 11.43 5.66 -18.92
CA ARG A 377 12.71 5.75 -18.22
C ARG A 377 13.53 6.94 -18.73
N ARG A 378 14.33 7.55 -17.86
CA ARG A 378 15.25 8.63 -18.26
C ARG A 378 16.24 8.12 -19.32
N SER A 379 16.45 8.94 -20.35
CA SER A 379 17.50 8.77 -21.35
C SER A 379 18.82 9.39 -20.89
N ASP A 380 19.93 8.76 -21.25
CA ASP A 380 21.29 9.28 -21.07
C ASP A 380 21.72 10.22 -22.20
N GLU A 381 20.86 10.39 -23.21
CA GLU A 381 21.06 11.26 -24.37
C GLU A 381 19.84 12.17 -24.57
N ALA A 382 20.05 13.30 -25.24
CA ALA A 382 18.99 14.26 -25.54
C ALA A 382 17.97 13.64 -26.53
N VAL A 383 16.69 13.67 -26.18
CA VAL A 383 15.60 13.16 -27.01
C VAL A 383 14.80 14.32 -27.60
N PHE A 384 14.60 14.28 -28.92
CA PHE A 384 13.86 15.31 -29.65
C PHE A 384 12.56 14.74 -30.22
N LEU A 385 11.48 15.52 -30.11
CA LEU A 385 10.24 15.26 -30.83
C LEU A 385 10.34 15.83 -32.24
N LYS A 386 9.95 15.04 -33.25
CA LYS A 386 10.08 15.37 -34.67
C LYS A 386 8.71 15.38 -35.36
N PRO A 387 7.88 16.42 -35.12
CA PRO A 387 6.52 16.48 -35.69
C PRO A 387 6.53 16.64 -37.22
N ALA A 388 7.63 17.13 -37.80
CA ALA A 388 7.79 17.28 -39.24
C ALA A 388 9.25 17.06 -39.66
N LYS A 389 9.50 16.86 -40.96
CA LYS A 389 10.79 16.42 -41.53
C LYS A 389 12.00 17.32 -41.18
N ASN A 390 11.77 18.59 -40.85
CA ASN A 390 12.80 19.57 -40.49
C ASN A 390 12.44 20.37 -39.22
N ASP A 391 11.59 19.80 -38.36
CA ASP A 391 11.24 20.42 -37.08
C ASP A 391 11.64 19.48 -35.95
N GLU A 392 12.39 20.00 -35.01
CA GLU A 392 12.83 19.28 -33.81
C GLU A 392 12.48 20.10 -32.58
N GLU A 393 11.81 19.45 -31.64
CA GLU A 393 11.33 20.07 -30.43
C GLU A 393 11.91 19.35 -29.22
N PHE A 394 12.53 20.12 -28.33
CA PHE A 394 13.07 19.58 -27.09
C PHE A 394 12.17 19.98 -25.92
N TYR A 395 11.70 18.97 -25.18
CA TYR A 395 10.82 19.17 -24.04
C TYR A 395 11.44 18.61 -22.77
N ILE A 396 11.20 19.30 -21.65
CA ILE A 396 11.53 18.84 -20.30
C ILE A 396 10.32 18.98 -19.38
N ARG A 397 10.28 18.19 -18.30
CA ARG A 397 9.33 18.39 -17.22
C ARG A 397 9.81 19.41 -16.19
N ILE A 398 8.95 20.39 -15.93
CA ILE A 398 9.07 21.35 -14.83
C ILE A 398 7.76 21.28 -14.04
N GLY A 399 7.82 20.72 -12.83
CA GLY A 399 6.61 20.38 -12.07
C GLY A 399 5.69 19.45 -12.90
N PRO A 400 4.36 19.68 -12.91
CA PRO A 400 3.42 18.89 -13.72
C PRO A 400 3.35 19.35 -15.19
N SER A 401 4.20 20.28 -15.63
CA SER A 401 4.13 20.88 -16.98
C SER A 401 5.32 20.50 -17.85
N SER A 402 5.05 20.34 -19.16
CA SER A 402 6.06 20.05 -20.17
C SER A 402 6.42 21.35 -20.89
N GLU A 403 7.65 21.83 -20.68
CA GLU A 403 8.15 23.07 -21.26
C GLU A 403 9.07 22.80 -22.44
N ARG A 404 8.91 23.60 -23.51
CA ARG A 404 9.80 23.56 -24.67
C ARG A 404 11.05 24.39 -24.37
N LEU A 405 12.23 23.83 -24.56
CA LEU A 405 13.48 24.60 -24.54
C LEU A 405 13.95 24.88 -25.96
N THR A 406 14.45 26.09 -26.17
CA THR A 406 14.97 26.57 -27.46
C THR A 406 16.21 27.44 -27.23
N GLY A 407 17.06 27.57 -28.26
CA GLY A 407 18.20 28.49 -28.25
C GLY A 407 19.18 28.22 -27.10
N SER A 408 19.59 29.27 -26.40
CA SER A 408 20.60 29.18 -25.33
C SER A 408 20.19 28.27 -24.16
N LYS A 409 18.90 28.26 -23.78
CA LYS A 409 18.40 27.43 -22.68
C LYS A 409 18.55 25.93 -22.99
N LEU A 410 18.31 25.54 -24.23
CA LEU A 410 18.49 24.17 -24.69
C LEU A 410 19.97 23.76 -24.59
N ILE A 411 20.86 24.59 -25.14
CA ILE A 411 22.30 24.34 -25.15
C ILE A 411 22.83 24.20 -23.72
N GLU A 412 22.42 25.09 -22.81
CA GLU A 412 22.81 25.03 -21.40
C GLU A 412 22.32 23.75 -20.72
N TYR A 413 21.05 23.38 -20.95
CA TYR A 413 20.47 22.17 -20.37
C TYR A 413 21.22 20.91 -20.85
N VAL A 414 21.45 20.79 -22.16
CA VAL A 414 22.12 19.62 -22.75
C VAL A 414 23.56 19.50 -22.27
N ASN A 415 24.30 20.60 -22.23
CA ASN A 415 25.68 20.60 -21.72
C ASN A 415 25.75 20.17 -20.26
N ARG A 416 24.79 20.59 -19.43
CA ARG A 416 24.76 20.25 -18.01
C ARG A 416 24.34 18.79 -17.74
N HIS A 417 23.40 18.25 -18.51
CA HIS A 417 22.79 16.94 -18.21
C HIS A 417 23.35 15.79 -19.02
N TYR A 418 23.93 16.07 -20.19
CA TYR A 418 24.40 15.06 -21.13
C TYR A 418 25.87 15.24 -21.52
N ASN A 419 26.61 16.15 -20.86
CA ASN A 419 28.00 16.49 -21.19
C ASN A 419 28.21 16.81 -22.68
N GLY A 420 27.21 17.43 -23.32
CA GLY A 420 27.26 17.79 -24.74
C GLY A 420 27.04 16.62 -25.71
N LYS A 421 26.63 15.44 -25.23
CA LYS A 421 26.11 14.37 -26.11
C LYS A 421 24.74 14.78 -26.62
N LEU A 422 24.66 14.98 -27.94
CA LEU A 422 23.47 15.32 -28.70
C LEU A 422 22.97 14.11 -29.47
#